data_AF-A0ABD1B7A7-F1
#
_entry.id   AF-A0ABD1B7A7-F1
#
_cell.length_a   1.000
_cell.length_b   1.000
_cell.length_c   1.000
_cell.angle_alpha   90.00
_cell.angle_beta   90.00
_cell.angle_gamma   90.00
#
_symmetry.space_group_name_H-M   'P 1'
#
loop_
_entity.id
_entity.type
_entity.pdbx_description
1 polymer ?
#
loop_
_entity_poly.entity_id
_entity_poly.type
_entity_poly.pdbx_seq_one_letter_code
_entity_poly.pdbx_strand_id
1 'polypeptide(L)'
;MEKVESSKGVSNWETLHRYILVIIFNKLNVMDITMGASRVCTSWFLASHDKTLWNTVDLAKIQQKGRPILFYKHQVDNEVEEEFPLTKTTTWYLYDTHGVEEGMSLLKLLIKITNLNGTVTKNLFFNFHSYIKEKELKFAAERLKNIEKLALPIWFDSTEESCRFSFSQWKNLKTLIIVHDSYLTKTIFEFRIVGENCRNLTNLKYLGTFQVYYSKEIVCYLQSIKRLSLRCSSVSIEAVLWLMKRLENLTILNLSHCKELYMSSGMDMNPRTIHDYNDYLVQAATQKLEKLIICPQYNCKVCKDGPNGFEPHLSFQKHWRNDEIKELEF
;
A
#
# COMPACT_ATOMS: atom_id res chain seq x y z
N MET A 1 -68.10 -16.74 -3.68
CA MET A 1 -66.74 -16.83 -4.25
C MET A 1 -65.86 -15.86 -3.50
N GLU A 2 -65.19 -16.33 -2.45
CA GLU A 2 -64.15 -15.56 -1.76
C GLU A 2 -62.91 -15.50 -2.67
N LYS A 3 -62.48 -14.28 -2.98
CA LYS A 3 -61.19 -14.03 -3.62
C LYS A 3 -60.12 -14.17 -2.54
N VAL A 4 -59.37 -15.27 -2.59
CA VAL A 4 -58.11 -15.42 -1.86
C VAL A 4 -57.09 -14.51 -2.54
N GLU A 5 -56.85 -13.33 -1.95
CA GLU A 5 -55.69 -12.52 -2.29
C GLU A 5 -54.44 -13.22 -1.75
N SER A 6 -53.65 -13.81 -2.65
CA SER A 6 -52.32 -14.29 -2.30
C SER A 6 -51.41 -13.09 -2.07
N SER A 7 -51.34 -12.60 -0.83
CA SER A 7 -50.26 -11.72 -0.40
C SER A 7 -48.97 -12.54 -0.37
N LYS A 8 -48.26 -12.58 -1.50
CA LYS A 8 -46.83 -12.92 -1.50
C LYS A 8 -46.14 -11.78 -0.75
N GLY A 9 -46.12 -11.88 0.57
CA GLY A 9 -45.41 -10.97 1.44
C GLY A 9 -43.96 -10.91 1.00
N VAL A 10 -43.56 -9.80 0.40
CA VAL A 10 -42.15 -9.52 0.14
C VAL A 10 -41.51 -9.45 1.52
N SER A 11 -40.66 -10.42 1.86
CA SER A 11 -39.97 -10.41 3.14
C SER A 11 -39.18 -9.10 3.24
N ASN A 12 -39.53 -8.25 4.20
CA ASN A 12 -38.87 -6.97 4.37
C ASN A 12 -37.40 -7.23 4.76
N TRP A 13 -36.45 -6.59 4.09
CA TRP A 13 -35.01 -6.79 4.32
C TRP A 13 -34.58 -6.51 5.77
N GLU A 14 -35.39 -5.76 6.51
CA GLU A 14 -35.19 -5.46 7.93
C GLU A 14 -35.36 -6.69 8.84
N THR A 15 -36.20 -7.66 8.43
CA THR A 15 -36.45 -8.90 9.18
C THR A 15 -35.50 -10.03 8.80
N LEU A 16 -34.58 -9.78 7.85
CA LEU A 16 -33.57 -10.75 7.45
C LEU A 16 -32.64 -11.05 8.63
N HIS A 17 -32.33 -12.33 8.84
CA HIS A 17 -31.48 -12.76 9.94
C HIS A 17 -30.09 -12.12 9.86
N ARG A 18 -29.58 -11.62 10.99
CA ARG A 18 -28.30 -10.89 11.08
C ARG A 18 -27.14 -11.62 10.41
N TYR A 19 -27.06 -12.94 10.56
CA TYR A 19 -26.02 -13.75 9.91
C TYR A 19 -26.05 -13.64 8.38
N ILE A 20 -27.23 -13.61 7.77
CA ILE A 20 -27.38 -13.48 6.32
C ILE A 20 -26.97 -12.06 5.89
N LEU A 21 -27.35 -11.04 6.65
CA LEU A 21 -26.89 -9.66 6.41
C LEU A 21 -25.36 -9.55 6.46
N VAL A 22 -24.70 -10.21 7.43
CA VAL A 22 -23.23 -10.23 7.51
C VAL A 22 -22.60 -10.92 6.29
N ILE A 23 -23.18 -12.03 5.81
CA ILE A 23 -22.71 -12.68 4.58
C ILE A 23 -22.82 -11.74 3.37
N ILE A 24 -23.94 -11.00 3.27
CA ILE A 24 -24.16 -10.02 2.20
C ILE A 24 -23.16 -8.85 2.34
N PHE A 25 -23.00 -8.31 3.54
CA PHE A 25 -22.10 -7.17 3.81
C PHE A 25 -20.64 -7.52 3.57
N ASN A 26 -20.25 -8.79 3.72
CA ASN A 26 -18.90 -9.26 3.37
C ASN A 26 -18.58 -9.15 1.87
N LYS A 27 -19.56 -8.85 1.01
CA LYS A 27 -19.37 -8.58 -0.42
C LYS A 27 -19.25 -7.08 -0.72
N LEU A 28 -19.52 -6.22 0.26
CA LEU A 28 -19.47 -4.78 0.12
C LEU A 28 -18.06 -4.25 0.41
N ASN A 29 -17.70 -3.11 -0.19
CA ASN A 29 -16.47 -2.42 0.17
C ASN A 29 -16.66 -1.60 1.47
N VAL A 30 -15.55 -1.10 2.02
CA VAL A 30 -15.54 -0.33 3.28
C VAL A 30 -16.47 0.89 3.24
N MET A 31 -16.55 1.59 2.10
CA MET A 31 -17.44 2.74 1.94
C MET A 31 -18.90 2.31 1.97
N ASP A 32 -19.27 1.26 1.24
CA ASP A 32 -20.65 0.77 1.17
C ASP A 32 -21.17 0.32 2.54
N ILE A 33 -20.31 -0.27 3.38
CA ILE A 33 -20.68 -0.64 4.75
C ILE A 33 -20.83 0.62 5.64
N THR A 34 -19.83 1.51 5.65
CA THR A 34 -19.79 2.69 6.54
C THR A 34 -20.77 3.81 6.16
N MET A 35 -21.07 3.94 4.87
CA MET A 35 -21.87 5.02 4.29
C MET A 35 -23.20 4.57 3.72
N GLY A 36 -23.36 3.26 3.46
CA GLY A 36 -24.61 2.67 3.03
C GLY A 36 -25.23 1.83 4.14
N ALA A 37 -24.81 0.57 4.24
CA ALA A 37 -25.49 -0.46 5.01
C ALA A 37 -25.74 -0.08 6.47
N SER A 38 -24.73 0.47 7.15
CA SER A 38 -24.83 0.89 8.56
C SER A 38 -25.83 2.02 8.82
N ARG A 39 -26.37 2.67 7.78
CA ARG A 39 -27.27 3.82 7.90
C ARG A 39 -28.70 3.54 7.48
N VAL A 40 -29.00 2.30 7.08
CA VAL A 40 -30.32 1.92 6.57
C VAL A 40 -31.34 1.78 7.70
N CYS A 41 -31.08 0.90 8.66
CA CYS A 41 -31.94 0.67 9.82
C CYS A 41 -31.14 0.07 10.98
N THR A 42 -31.76 -0.07 12.17
CA THR A 42 -31.10 -0.62 13.36
C THR A 42 -30.56 -2.04 13.16
N SER A 43 -31.32 -2.91 12.47
CA SER A 43 -30.90 -4.29 12.18
C SER A 43 -29.61 -4.32 11.35
N TRP A 44 -29.54 -3.48 10.32
CA TRP A 44 -28.37 -3.38 9.45
C TRP A 44 -27.19 -2.71 10.14
N PHE A 45 -27.45 -1.68 10.95
CA PHE A 45 -26.43 -1.06 11.80
C PHE A 45 -25.78 -2.09 12.73
N LEU A 46 -26.57 -2.92 13.41
CA LEU A 46 -26.06 -4.00 14.27
C LEU A 46 -25.27 -5.04 13.45
N ALA A 47 -25.77 -5.43 12.28
CA ALA A 47 -25.03 -6.33 11.39
C ALA A 47 -23.69 -5.73 10.92
N SER A 48 -23.62 -4.42 10.66
CA SER A 48 -22.37 -3.73 10.31
C SER A 48 -21.34 -3.68 11.44
N HIS A 49 -21.70 -3.96 12.69
CA HIS A 49 -20.75 -4.07 13.81
C HIS A 49 -20.14 -5.47 13.94
N ASP A 50 -20.50 -6.41 13.06
CA ASP A 50 -19.92 -7.74 13.11
C ASP A 50 -18.42 -7.69 12.84
N LYS A 51 -17.63 -8.22 13.79
CA LYS A 51 -16.16 -8.19 13.77
C LYS A 51 -15.57 -8.87 12.53
N THR A 52 -16.28 -9.84 11.95
CA THR A 52 -15.80 -10.57 10.77
C THR A 52 -15.69 -9.68 9.53
N LEU A 53 -16.46 -8.59 9.48
CA LEU A 53 -16.43 -7.62 8.37
C LEU A 53 -15.17 -6.73 8.39
N TRP A 54 -14.50 -6.61 9.55
CA TRP A 54 -13.50 -5.58 9.78
C TRP A 54 -12.08 -6.10 10.00
N ASN A 55 -11.85 -7.40 9.81
CA ASN A 55 -10.50 -7.98 9.88
C ASN A 55 -9.56 -7.30 8.86
N THR A 56 -10.10 -6.92 7.71
CA THR A 56 -9.40 -6.18 6.66
C THR A 56 -10.12 -4.87 6.36
N VAL A 57 -9.41 -3.75 6.49
CA VAL A 57 -9.83 -2.43 6.02
C VAL A 57 -9.04 -2.12 4.75
N ASP A 58 -9.67 -2.34 3.61
CA ASP A 58 -9.09 -2.13 2.28
C ASP A 58 -9.64 -0.85 1.65
N LEU A 59 -8.88 0.23 1.78
CA LEU A 59 -9.16 1.51 1.15
C LEU A 59 -8.64 1.57 -0.30
N ALA A 60 -7.75 0.64 -0.69
CA ALA A 60 -7.25 0.53 -2.06
C ALA A 60 -8.32 0.11 -3.07
N LYS A 61 -9.35 -0.61 -2.61
CA LYS A 61 -10.49 -1.02 -3.43
C LYS A 61 -11.59 0.04 -3.56
N ILE A 62 -11.49 1.15 -2.83
CA ILE A 62 -12.54 2.17 -2.85
C ILE A 62 -12.53 2.88 -4.21
N GLN A 63 -13.69 2.82 -4.88
CA GLN A 63 -13.95 3.49 -6.15
C GLN A 63 -15.32 4.18 -6.08
N GLN A 64 -15.44 5.36 -6.68
CA GLN A 64 -16.71 6.05 -6.92
C GLN A 64 -16.90 6.19 -8.43
N LYS A 65 -18.04 5.72 -8.96
CA LYS A 65 -18.36 5.76 -10.41
C LYS A 65 -17.24 5.16 -11.30
N GLY A 66 -16.60 4.07 -10.83
CA GLY A 66 -15.50 3.41 -11.55
C GLY A 66 -14.15 4.12 -11.48
N ARG A 67 -14.02 5.20 -10.70
CA ARG A 67 -12.76 5.94 -10.47
C ARG A 67 -12.27 5.75 -9.03
N PRO A 68 -10.96 5.66 -8.76
CA PRO A 68 -10.44 5.61 -7.39
C PRO A 68 -10.89 6.83 -6.57
N ILE A 69 -11.31 6.63 -5.32
CA ILE A 69 -11.56 7.77 -4.42
C ILE A 69 -10.21 8.29 -3.92
N LEU A 70 -9.93 9.55 -4.24
CA LEU A 70 -8.73 10.26 -3.83
C LEU A 70 -9.03 11.09 -2.58
N PHE A 71 -8.44 10.76 -1.44
CA PHE A 71 -8.53 11.62 -0.27
C PHE A 71 -7.46 12.71 -0.36
N TYR A 72 -7.81 13.85 -0.96
CA TYR A 72 -6.89 14.97 -1.14
C TYR A 72 -7.43 16.25 -0.48
N LYS A 73 -6.50 17.03 0.08
CA LYS A 73 -6.65 18.48 0.32
C LYS A 73 -5.25 19.08 0.36
N HIS A 74 -4.70 19.47 -0.78
CA HIS A 74 -3.51 20.30 -0.81
C HIS A 74 -3.93 21.74 -1.06
N GLN A 75 -3.48 22.63 -0.19
CA GLN A 75 -3.40 24.06 -0.50
C GLN A 75 -2.07 24.24 -1.24
N VAL A 76 -2.03 24.19 -2.57
CA VAL A 76 -0.86 24.69 -3.34
C VAL A 76 -1.16 26.07 -3.93
N ASP A 77 -2.32 26.67 -3.64
CA ASP A 77 -2.69 27.89 -4.37
C ASP A 77 -2.11 29.18 -3.80
N ASN A 78 -1.50 29.18 -2.60
CA ASN A 78 -1.24 30.47 -1.93
C ASN A 78 0.20 30.85 -1.55
N GLU A 79 1.23 29.99 -1.44
CA GLU A 79 2.47 30.46 -0.75
C GLU A 79 3.83 29.92 -1.23
N VAL A 80 4.00 29.48 -2.49
CA VAL A 80 5.36 29.28 -3.04
C VAL A 80 5.44 29.80 -4.47
N GLU A 81 5.63 31.11 -4.58
CA GLU A 81 6.36 31.66 -5.72
C GLU A 81 7.83 31.29 -5.56
N GLU A 82 8.47 30.90 -6.67
CA GLU A 82 9.92 30.68 -6.80
C GLU A 82 10.48 29.37 -6.24
N GLU A 83 10.31 28.26 -6.98
CA GLU A 83 11.45 27.45 -7.44
C GLU A 83 10.97 26.23 -8.28
N PHE A 84 11.28 26.27 -9.58
CA PHE A 84 11.17 25.20 -10.59
C PHE A 84 9.76 24.86 -11.16
N PRO A 85 9.50 25.17 -12.46
CA PRO A 85 8.24 24.87 -13.16
C PRO A 85 7.86 23.39 -13.25
N LEU A 86 8.86 22.48 -13.20
CA LEU A 86 8.63 21.05 -13.41
C LEU A 86 7.77 20.44 -12.30
N THR A 87 7.93 20.83 -11.03
CA THR A 87 7.07 20.30 -9.96
C THR A 87 5.62 20.73 -10.14
N LYS A 88 5.34 21.97 -10.55
CA LYS A 88 3.97 22.47 -10.75
C LYS A 88 3.27 21.73 -11.89
N THR A 89 3.99 21.45 -12.97
CA THR A 89 3.47 20.76 -14.15
C THR A 89 3.30 19.26 -13.90
N THR A 90 4.27 18.56 -13.29
CA THR A 90 4.08 17.14 -12.92
C THR A 90 3.02 17.00 -11.84
N THR A 91 2.98 17.88 -10.84
CA THR A 91 1.86 17.96 -9.86
C THR A 91 0.54 18.10 -10.62
N TRP A 92 0.35 19.12 -11.45
CA TRP A 92 -0.92 19.33 -12.14
C TRP A 92 -1.34 18.20 -13.09
N TYR A 93 -0.42 17.55 -13.82
CA TYR A 93 -0.71 16.40 -14.68
C TYR A 93 -0.91 15.08 -13.91
N LEU A 94 -0.28 14.90 -12.73
CA LEU A 94 -0.50 13.76 -11.83
C LEU A 94 -1.80 13.90 -11.02
N TYR A 95 -2.30 15.12 -10.89
CA TYR A 95 -3.48 15.49 -10.12
C TYR A 95 -4.59 16.03 -11.05
N ASP A 96 -5.07 15.20 -11.99
CA ASP A 96 -6.37 15.43 -12.64
C ASP A 96 -7.49 15.33 -11.57
N THR A 97 -7.58 16.43 -10.81
CA THR A 97 -8.23 16.58 -9.51
C THR A 97 -9.74 16.64 -9.70
N HIS A 98 -10.35 15.47 -9.79
CA HIS A 98 -11.77 15.38 -9.52
C HIS A 98 -11.93 15.28 -8.01
N GLY A 99 -12.10 16.44 -7.38
CA GLY A 99 -12.39 16.55 -5.96
C GLY A 99 -13.48 15.56 -5.57
N VAL A 100 -13.28 14.85 -4.46
CA VAL A 100 -14.39 14.19 -3.78
C VAL A 100 -15.44 15.27 -3.57
N GLU A 101 -16.68 15.02 -4.04
CA GLU A 101 -17.85 15.83 -3.66
C GLU A 101 -17.71 16.23 -2.19
N GLU A 102 -17.89 17.52 -1.90
CA GLU A 102 -17.84 18.08 -0.55
C GLU A 102 -18.47 17.13 0.49
N GLY A 103 -17.65 16.39 1.26
CA GLY A 103 -18.25 15.46 2.22
C GLY A 103 -17.29 14.62 3.05
N MET A 104 -16.44 13.81 2.42
CA MET A 104 -15.69 12.73 3.09
C MET A 104 -14.17 12.88 2.99
N SER A 105 -13.50 13.27 4.08
CA SER A 105 -12.04 13.16 4.21
C SER A 105 -11.61 11.77 4.69
N LEU A 106 -10.34 11.41 4.49
CA LEU A 106 -9.76 10.17 5.02
C LEU A 106 -9.95 10.06 6.54
N LEU A 107 -9.69 11.15 7.28
CA LEU A 107 -9.92 11.17 8.73
C LEU A 107 -11.39 10.87 9.10
N LYS A 108 -12.36 11.49 8.41
CA LYS A 108 -13.79 11.22 8.66
C LYS A 108 -14.14 9.76 8.37
N LEU A 109 -13.56 9.17 7.33
CA LEU A 109 -13.76 7.77 6.99
C LEU A 109 -13.15 6.85 8.06
N LEU A 110 -11.90 7.09 8.48
CA LEU A 110 -11.24 6.34 9.55
C LEU A 110 -12.02 6.39 10.86
N ILE A 111 -12.60 7.55 11.21
CA ILE A 111 -13.50 7.69 12.38
C ILE A 111 -14.70 6.75 12.24
N LYS A 112 -15.36 6.72 11.08
CA LYS A 112 -16.52 5.83 10.86
C LYS A 112 -16.13 4.36 10.92
N ILE A 113 -15.01 3.98 10.32
CA ILE A 113 -14.49 2.60 10.35
C ILE A 113 -14.22 2.17 11.79
N THR A 114 -13.51 3.02 12.55
CA THR A 114 -13.14 2.70 13.95
C THR A 114 -14.35 2.66 14.89
N ASN A 115 -15.43 3.37 14.57
CA ASN A 115 -16.69 3.25 15.32
C ASN A 115 -17.38 1.89 15.09
N LEU A 116 -17.22 1.27 13.92
CA LEU A 116 -17.86 0.00 13.59
C LEU A 116 -17.00 -1.24 13.92
N ASN A 117 -15.66 -1.12 13.88
CA ASN A 117 -14.77 -2.28 13.92
C ASN A 117 -14.43 -2.82 15.32
N GLY A 118 -14.59 -2.04 16.39
CA GLY A 118 -14.29 -2.47 17.76
C GLY A 118 -12.87 -3.00 18.00
N THR A 119 -11.85 -2.51 17.27
CA THR A 119 -10.41 -2.85 17.36
C THR A 119 -9.91 -4.15 16.70
N VAL A 120 -10.74 -4.85 15.94
CA VAL A 120 -10.36 -6.18 15.38
C VAL A 120 -9.52 -6.13 14.11
N THR A 121 -9.33 -4.96 13.52
CA THR A 121 -8.64 -4.82 12.23
C THR A 121 -7.18 -5.26 12.33
N LYS A 122 -6.81 -6.21 11.47
CA LYS A 122 -5.46 -6.76 11.31
C LYS A 122 -4.78 -6.29 10.03
N ASN A 123 -5.55 -5.99 9.00
CA ASN A 123 -5.02 -5.57 7.71
C ASN A 123 -5.53 -4.16 7.40
N LEU A 124 -4.63 -3.22 7.11
CA LEU A 124 -4.96 -1.86 6.72
C LEU A 124 -4.24 -1.52 5.41
N PHE A 125 -5.00 -1.30 4.35
CA PHE A 125 -4.48 -0.95 3.04
C PHE A 125 -5.01 0.42 2.67
N PHE A 126 -4.14 1.42 2.64
CA PHE A 126 -4.50 2.73 2.10
C PHE A 126 -4.67 2.65 0.58
N ASN A 127 -5.26 3.67 -0.04
CA ASN A 127 -5.30 3.76 -1.50
C ASN A 127 -3.98 4.32 -2.02
N PHE A 128 -3.48 3.82 -3.16
CA PHE A 128 -2.19 4.22 -3.75
C PHE A 128 -2.07 5.74 -3.92
N HIS A 129 -3.19 6.37 -4.24
CA HIS A 129 -3.27 7.80 -4.49
C HIS A 129 -3.77 8.60 -3.27
N SER A 130 -3.90 7.98 -2.10
CA SER A 130 -4.22 8.72 -0.88
C SER A 130 -3.05 9.61 -0.48
N TYR A 131 -3.33 10.86 -0.17
CA TYR A 131 -2.40 11.73 0.55
C TYR A 131 -2.68 11.60 2.05
N ILE A 132 -1.86 10.84 2.76
CA ILE A 132 -2.04 10.62 4.20
C ILE A 132 -1.33 11.74 4.95
N LYS A 133 -2.10 12.53 5.70
CA LYS A 133 -1.57 13.57 6.60
C LYS A 133 -1.15 13.01 7.94
N GLU A 134 -0.29 13.74 8.63
CA GLU A 134 0.16 13.41 9.99
C GLU A 134 -0.98 12.99 10.94
N LYS A 135 -2.05 13.80 11.00
CA LYS A 135 -3.21 13.53 11.85
C LYS A 135 -3.96 12.25 11.49
N GLU A 136 -4.00 11.88 10.21
CA GLU A 136 -4.70 10.68 9.73
C GLU A 136 -3.91 9.43 10.06
N LEU A 137 -2.59 9.49 9.90
CA LEU A 137 -1.69 8.42 10.30
C LEU A 137 -1.73 8.20 11.82
N LYS A 138 -1.54 9.26 12.61
CA LYS A 138 -1.59 9.18 14.08
C LYS A 138 -2.92 8.61 14.55
N PHE A 139 -4.04 9.08 13.98
CA PHE A 139 -5.36 8.54 14.29
C PHE A 139 -5.47 7.04 13.95
N ALA A 140 -5.04 6.62 12.76
CA ALA A 140 -5.06 5.21 12.39
C ALA A 140 -4.20 4.37 13.33
N ALA A 141 -3.01 4.85 13.69
CA ALA A 141 -2.10 4.16 14.61
C ALA A 141 -2.68 4.04 16.02
N GLU A 142 -3.30 5.09 16.54
CA GLU A 142 -3.92 5.09 17.88
C GLU A 142 -5.13 4.16 17.96
N ARG A 143 -5.95 4.11 16.91
CA ARG A 143 -7.24 3.42 16.95
C ARG A 143 -7.18 1.99 16.42
N LEU A 144 -6.22 1.69 15.54
CA LEU A 144 -6.02 0.39 14.91
C LEU A 144 -4.67 -0.19 15.34
N LYS A 145 -4.57 -0.64 16.60
CA LYS A 145 -3.29 -1.11 17.17
C LYS A 145 -2.92 -2.55 16.78
N ASN A 146 -3.90 -3.34 16.36
CA ASN A 146 -3.75 -4.78 16.07
C ASN A 146 -3.28 -5.08 14.64
N ILE A 147 -2.76 -4.08 13.93
CA ILE A 147 -2.31 -4.25 12.54
C ILE A 147 -1.16 -5.24 12.47
N GLU A 148 -1.36 -6.27 11.66
CA GLU A 148 -0.38 -7.29 11.27
C GLU A 148 0.13 -7.05 9.84
N LYS A 149 -0.69 -6.43 8.97
CA LYS A 149 -0.31 -6.11 7.59
C LYS A 149 -0.73 -4.70 7.20
N LEU A 150 0.24 -3.90 6.76
CA LEU A 150 0.05 -2.50 6.40
C LEU A 150 0.52 -2.24 4.97
N ALA A 151 -0.29 -1.55 4.16
CA ALA A 151 0.13 -0.99 2.88
C ALA A 151 0.03 0.54 2.91
N LEU A 152 1.17 1.21 2.77
CA LEU A 152 1.29 2.67 2.73
C LEU A 152 1.47 3.16 1.27
N PRO A 153 0.83 4.28 0.90
CA PRO A 153 0.96 4.88 -0.41
C PRO A 153 2.26 5.69 -0.54
N ILE A 154 2.53 6.16 -1.75
CA ILE A 154 3.68 7.02 -2.03
C ILE A 154 3.58 8.38 -1.35
N TRP A 155 2.36 8.91 -1.23
CA TRP A 155 2.09 10.23 -0.69
C TRP A 155 1.72 10.13 0.79
N PHE A 156 2.73 10.28 1.62
CA PHE A 156 2.57 10.21 3.06
C PHE A 156 3.40 11.33 3.70
N ASP A 157 2.68 12.35 4.17
CA ASP A 157 3.21 13.57 4.74
C ASP A 157 3.26 13.44 6.26
N SER A 158 4.45 13.09 6.73
CA SER A 158 4.71 12.90 8.14
C SER A 158 6.11 13.36 8.50
N THR A 159 6.21 13.99 9.66
CA THR A 159 7.47 14.19 10.36
C THR A 159 8.04 12.87 10.87
N GLU A 160 9.36 12.84 11.14
CA GLU A 160 10.02 11.73 11.82
C GLU A 160 9.27 11.36 13.12
N GLU A 161 8.87 12.36 13.90
CA GLU A 161 8.14 12.17 15.16
C GLU A 161 6.80 11.45 14.95
N SER A 162 6.05 11.83 13.92
CA SER A 162 4.76 11.21 13.62
C SER A 162 4.91 9.77 13.11
N CYS A 163 5.91 9.53 12.26
CA CYS A 163 6.29 8.17 11.86
C CYS A 163 6.62 7.32 13.08
N ARG A 164 7.50 7.83 13.94
CA ARG A 164 7.96 7.15 15.16
C ARG A 164 6.79 6.84 16.08
N PHE A 165 5.93 7.82 16.34
CA PHE A 165 4.72 7.61 17.11
C PHE A 165 3.85 6.51 16.48
N SER A 166 3.59 6.58 15.19
CA SER A 166 2.62 5.69 14.54
C SER A 166 3.11 4.24 14.46
N PHE A 167 4.35 4.03 14.00
CA PHE A 167 4.96 2.71 14.02
C PHE A 167 5.13 2.16 15.44
N SER A 168 5.29 3.02 16.45
CA SER A 168 5.31 2.56 17.85
C SER A 168 4.00 1.91 18.30
N GLN A 169 2.86 2.21 17.68
CA GLN A 169 1.57 1.61 18.04
C GLN A 169 1.35 0.23 17.39
N TRP A 170 1.94 -0.04 16.22
CA TRP A 170 1.73 -1.29 15.47
C TRP A 170 2.72 -2.40 15.87
N LYS A 171 2.67 -2.81 17.14
CA LYS A 171 3.59 -3.84 17.70
C LYS A 171 3.42 -5.23 17.07
N ASN A 172 2.27 -5.50 16.48
CA ASN A 172 1.95 -6.77 15.84
C ASN A 172 2.28 -6.79 14.34
N LEU A 173 2.87 -5.72 13.79
CA LEU A 173 3.14 -5.60 12.36
C LEU A 173 4.11 -6.68 11.91
N LYS A 174 3.67 -7.52 10.96
CA LYS A 174 4.41 -8.63 10.36
C LYS A 174 4.77 -8.38 8.91
N THR A 175 3.93 -7.61 8.21
CA THR A 175 4.10 -7.31 6.80
C THR A 175 3.92 -5.82 6.54
N LEU A 176 4.93 -5.21 5.91
CA LEU A 176 4.89 -3.83 5.45
C LEU A 176 5.01 -3.82 3.93
N ILE A 177 4.08 -3.11 3.28
CA ILE A 177 4.14 -2.81 1.85
C ILE A 177 4.23 -1.29 1.73
N ILE A 178 5.29 -0.81 1.10
CA ILE A 178 5.53 0.62 0.95
C ILE A 178 5.89 0.95 -0.49
N VAL A 179 5.31 2.02 -0.98
CA VAL A 179 5.74 2.69 -2.21
C VAL A 179 6.48 3.95 -1.78
N HIS A 180 7.71 4.13 -2.24
CA HIS A 180 8.47 5.33 -1.96
C HIS A 180 9.45 5.59 -3.09
N ASP A 181 9.46 6.81 -3.64
CA ASP A 181 10.42 7.20 -4.66
C ASP A 181 10.95 8.59 -4.36
N SER A 182 12.25 8.68 -4.07
CA SER A 182 12.91 9.92 -3.68
C SER A 182 12.86 11.00 -4.76
N TYR A 183 12.71 10.63 -6.04
CA TYR A 183 12.54 11.61 -7.12
C TYR A 183 11.14 12.23 -7.12
N LEU A 184 10.14 11.50 -6.62
CA LEU A 184 8.75 11.97 -6.56
C LEU A 184 8.44 12.70 -5.25
N THR A 185 8.91 12.16 -4.11
CA THR A 185 8.57 12.70 -2.79
C THR A 185 9.54 13.78 -2.32
N LYS A 186 10.76 13.83 -2.86
CA LYS A 186 11.89 14.63 -2.33
C LYS A 186 12.21 14.34 -0.86
N THR A 187 11.74 13.20 -0.33
CA THR A 187 11.99 12.76 1.04
C THR A 187 12.69 11.40 1.04
N ILE A 188 13.18 11.00 2.21
CA ILE A 188 13.75 9.69 2.44
C ILE A 188 12.87 8.98 3.46
N PHE A 189 12.43 7.77 3.14
CA PHE A 189 11.79 6.91 4.12
C PHE A 189 12.80 6.29 5.09
N GLU A 190 12.66 6.57 6.38
CA GLU A 190 13.57 6.08 7.43
C GLU A 190 13.16 4.69 7.92
N PHE A 191 13.78 3.64 7.39
CA PHE A 191 13.56 2.26 7.84
C PHE A 191 14.04 2.04 9.27
N ARG A 192 14.97 2.87 9.77
CA ARG A 192 15.35 2.90 11.19
C ARG A 192 14.14 2.96 12.11
N ILE A 193 13.20 3.88 11.83
CA ILE A 193 12.01 4.09 12.67
C ILE A 193 11.17 2.81 12.74
N VAL A 194 10.99 2.15 11.60
CA VAL A 194 10.24 0.90 11.50
C VAL A 194 10.93 -0.19 12.31
N GLY A 195 12.25 -0.37 12.15
CA GLY A 195 13.00 -1.42 12.82
C GLY A 195 13.09 -1.24 14.34
N GLU A 196 13.18 -0.01 14.83
CA GLU A 196 13.15 0.29 16.27
C GLU A 196 11.80 -0.04 16.92
N ASN A 197 10.70 -0.02 16.15
CA ASN A 197 9.34 -0.11 16.69
C ASN A 197 8.60 -1.41 16.38
N CYS A 198 8.90 -2.07 15.26
CA CYS A 198 8.14 -3.20 14.70
C CYS A 198 8.98 -4.48 14.64
N ARG A 199 9.34 -5.03 15.82
CA ARG A 199 10.22 -6.21 15.94
C ARG A 199 9.68 -7.51 15.33
N ASN A 200 8.37 -7.57 15.08
CA ASN A 200 7.70 -8.73 14.47
C ASN A 200 7.67 -8.66 12.93
N LEU A 201 8.22 -7.60 12.33
CA LEU A 201 8.20 -7.39 10.89
C LEU A 201 9.11 -8.42 10.21
N THR A 202 8.52 -9.27 9.38
CA THR A 202 9.22 -10.38 8.71
C THR A 202 9.07 -10.34 7.20
N ASN A 203 8.09 -9.59 6.68
CA ASN A 203 7.85 -9.45 5.25
C ASN A 203 7.85 -7.97 4.86
N LEU A 204 8.64 -7.61 3.86
CA LEU A 204 8.73 -6.26 3.33
C LEU A 204 8.56 -6.29 1.82
N LYS A 205 7.65 -5.47 1.31
CA LYS A 205 7.60 -5.10 -0.11
C LYS A 205 7.93 -3.63 -0.24
N TYR A 206 8.92 -3.32 -1.06
CA TYR A 206 9.29 -1.96 -1.43
C TYR A 206 9.08 -1.77 -2.93
N LEU A 207 8.38 -0.71 -3.29
CA LEU A 207 8.21 -0.25 -4.67
C LEU A 207 8.81 1.15 -4.83
N GLY A 208 9.77 1.31 -5.73
CA GLY A 208 10.32 2.63 -6.05
C GLY A 208 11.79 2.60 -6.42
N THR A 209 12.53 3.64 -6.06
CA THR A 209 13.98 3.72 -6.29
C THR A 209 14.75 3.19 -5.08
N PHE A 210 15.33 1.99 -5.21
CA PHE A 210 16.03 1.28 -4.14
C PHE A 210 17.56 1.42 -4.26
N GLN A 211 18.11 2.39 -3.53
CA GLN A 211 19.55 2.68 -3.48
C GLN A 211 20.28 1.96 -2.34
N VAL A 212 21.61 2.04 -2.35
CA VAL A 212 22.49 1.46 -1.32
C VAL A 212 22.13 1.96 0.09
N TYR A 213 21.70 3.21 0.24
CA TYR A 213 21.23 3.75 1.52
C TYR A 213 20.14 2.88 2.16
N TYR A 214 19.07 2.54 1.43
CA TYR A 214 17.97 1.72 1.95
C TYR A 214 18.43 0.31 2.29
N SER A 215 19.35 -0.27 1.50
CA SER A 215 19.92 -1.58 1.84
C SER A 215 20.68 -1.57 3.17
N LYS A 216 21.42 -0.49 3.45
CA LYS A 216 22.15 -0.32 4.71
C LYS A 216 21.19 -0.17 5.89
N GLU A 217 20.16 0.67 5.75
CA GLU A 217 19.14 0.83 6.80
C GLU A 217 18.41 -0.48 7.10
N ILE A 218 17.96 -1.22 6.07
CA ILE A 218 17.29 -2.51 6.26
C ILE A 218 18.22 -3.52 6.94
N VAL A 219 19.48 -3.59 6.53
CA VAL A 219 20.47 -4.46 7.18
C VAL A 219 20.71 -4.04 8.64
N CYS A 220 20.78 -2.75 8.95
CA CYS A 220 21.04 -2.31 10.33
C CYS A 220 19.84 -2.54 11.26
N TYR A 221 18.62 -2.29 10.78
CA TYR A 221 17.45 -2.17 11.66
C TYR A 221 16.38 -3.25 11.45
N LEU A 222 16.42 -3.98 10.33
CA LEU A 222 15.37 -4.92 9.93
C LEU A 222 15.89 -6.34 9.73
N GLN A 223 16.81 -6.78 10.60
CA GLN A 223 17.38 -8.13 10.56
C GLN A 223 16.35 -9.26 10.66
N SER A 224 15.14 -9.01 11.17
CA SER A 224 14.05 -9.98 11.24
C SER A 224 13.38 -10.30 9.89
N ILE A 225 13.67 -9.55 8.83
CA ILE A 225 13.08 -9.75 7.51
C ILE A 225 13.49 -11.10 6.92
N LYS A 226 12.48 -11.89 6.55
CA LYS A 226 12.61 -13.19 5.89
C LYS A 226 12.22 -13.14 4.41
N ARG A 227 11.23 -12.32 4.07
CA ARG A 227 10.74 -12.16 2.70
C ARG A 227 10.85 -10.70 2.29
N LEU A 228 11.67 -10.42 1.28
CA LEU A 228 11.82 -9.10 0.71
C LEU A 228 11.42 -9.12 -0.76
N SER A 229 10.53 -8.23 -1.16
CA SER A 229 10.22 -7.98 -2.56
C SER A 229 10.59 -6.56 -2.93
N LEU A 230 11.41 -6.45 -3.97
CA LEU A 230 11.72 -5.21 -4.68
C LEU A 230 11.01 -5.17 -6.04
N ARG A 231 10.06 -6.09 -6.30
CA ARG A 231 9.38 -6.25 -7.58
C ARG A 231 9.01 -4.92 -8.23
N CYS A 232 9.21 -4.79 -9.54
CA CYS A 232 8.90 -3.59 -10.32
C CYS A 232 9.62 -2.30 -9.86
N SER A 233 10.68 -2.39 -9.05
CA SER A 233 11.48 -1.25 -8.61
C SER A 233 12.67 -0.96 -9.53
N SER A 234 13.19 0.26 -9.47
CA SER A 234 14.53 0.59 -9.96
C SER A 234 15.51 0.34 -8.82
N VAL A 235 16.47 -0.57 -8.97
CA VAL A 235 17.36 -0.98 -7.87
C VAL A 235 18.82 -0.81 -8.28
N SER A 236 19.70 -0.58 -7.31
CA SER A 236 21.14 -0.73 -7.52
C SER A 236 21.55 -2.19 -7.30
N ILE A 237 22.32 -2.80 -8.22
CA ILE A 237 22.90 -4.14 -8.01
C ILE A 237 23.71 -4.19 -6.72
N GLU A 238 24.50 -3.15 -6.42
CA GLU A 238 25.28 -3.09 -5.18
C GLU A 238 24.39 -3.20 -3.93
N ALA A 239 23.25 -2.50 -3.93
CA ALA A 239 22.28 -2.54 -2.84
C ALA A 239 21.69 -3.96 -2.67
N VAL A 240 21.38 -4.64 -3.78
CA VAL A 240 20.85 -6.01 -3.78
C VAL A 240 21.86 -7.01 -3.21
N LEU A 241 23.13 -6.93 -3.64
CA LEU A 241 24.19 -7.79 -3.10
C LEU A 241 24.42 -7.56 -1.61
N TRP A 242 24.35 -6.29 -1.19
CA TRP A 242 24.48 -5.93 0.21
C TRP A 242 23.42 -6.62 1.08
N LEU A 243 22.16 -6.62 0.62
CA LEU A 243 21.06 -7.35 1.27
C LEU A 243 21.36 -8.84 1.34
N MET A 244 21.69 -9.49 0.21
CA MET A 244 21.99 -10.92 0.17
C MET A 244 23.09 -11.30 1.17
N LYS A 245 24.16 -10.49 1.22
CA LYS A 245 25.34 -10.74 2.05
C LYS A 245 25.12 -10.47 3.54
N ARG A 246 24.30 -9.46 3.90
CA ARG A 246 24.26 -8.91 5.27
C ARG A 246 22.93 -9.02 5.99
N LEU A 247 21.83 -9.30 5.28
CA LEU A 247 20.52 -9.49 5.91
C LEU A 247 20.36 -10.95 6.30
N GLU A 248 20.68 -11.31 7.56
CA GLU A 248 20.94 -12.69 7.98
C GLU A 248 19.75 -13.63 7.82
N ASN A 249 18.55 -13.16 8.18
CA ASN A 249 17.34 -13.99 8.16
C ASN A 249 16.60 -14.00 6.81
N LEU A 250 17.14 -13.34 5.78
CA LEU A 250 16.50 -13.27 4.47
C LEU A 250 16.50 -14.65 3.81
N THR A 251 15.32 -15.20 3.52
CA THR A 251 15.15 -16.50 2.86
C THR A 251 14.58 -16.37 1.45
N ILE A 252 13.68 -15.42 1.22
CA ILE A 252 13.07 -15.17 -0.09
C ILE A 252 13.33 -13.74 -0.52
N LEU A 253 13.97 -13.59 -1.69
CA LEU A 253 14.16 -12.29 -2.34
C LEU A 253 13.48 -12.28 -3.70
N ASN A 254 12.61 -11.30 -3.92
CA ASN A 254 11.93 -11.10 -5.19
C ASN A 254 12.42 -9.84 -5.91
N LEU A 255 13.01 -10.04 -7.08
CA LEU A 255 13.56 -9.04 -7.99
C LEU A 255 12.83 -9.06 -9.35
N SER A 256 11.62 -9.64 -9.40
CA SER A 256 10.85 -9.72 -10.63
C SER A 256 10.57 -8.32 -11.20
N HIS A 257 10.81 -8.16 -12.50
CA HIS A 257 10.53 -6.92 -13.25
C HIS A 257 11.27 -5.67 -12.76
N CYS A 258 12.36 -5.83 -12.01
CA CYS A 258 13.20 -4.71 -11.62
C CYS A 258 14.08 -4.22 -12.78
N LYS A 259 14.43 -2.94 -12.74
CA LYS A 259 15.41 -2.31 -13.64
C LYS A 259 16.63 -1.88 -12.85
N GLU A 260 17.81 -1.92 -13.49
CA GLU A 260 19.00 -1.40 -12.83
C GLU A 260 18.95 0.13 -12.79
N LEU A 261 19.27 0.69 -11.63
CA LEU A 261 19.35 2.11 -11.39
C LEU A 261 20.67 2.64 -11.98
N TYR A 262 20.59 3.21 -13.18
CA TYR A 262 21.72 3.89 -13.79
C TYR A 262 21.93 5.27 -13.15
N MET A 263 23.10 5.48 -12.54
CA MET A 263 23.66 6.83 -12.40
C MET A 263 24.30 7.21 -13.74
N SER A 264 23.50 7.52 -14.76
CA SER A 264 24.07 7.86 -16.08
C SER A 264 24.77 9.21 -16.04
N SER A 265 26.10 9.17 -15.93
CA SER A 265 26.94 10.08 -16.70
C SER A 265 26.89 9.63 -18.16
N GLY A 266 25.93 10.16 -18.94
CA GLY A 266 25.93 10.10 -20.41
C GLY A 266 25.12 8.99 -21.08
N MET A 267 24.16 9.42 -21.92
CA MET A 267 23.70 8.87 -23.21
C MET A 267 23.47 7.35 -23.44
N ASP A 268 23.32 6.49 -22.45
CA ASP A 268 22.87 5.11 -22.72
C ASP A 268 21.33 5.06 -22.78
N MET A 269 20.77 5.01 -23.99
CA MET A 269 19.31 5.02 -24.26
C MET A 269 18.62 3.67 -23.95
N ASN A 270 19.37 2.63 -23.58
CA ASN A 270 18.83 1.31 -23.30
C ASN A 270 18.99 0.96 -21.80
N PRO A 271 17.93 1.06 -20.99
CA PRO A 271 18.01 0.67 -19.59
C PRO A 271 18.26 -0.83 -19.49
N ARG A 272 19.42 -1.24 -18.93
CA ARG A 272 19.67 -2.66 -18.64
C ARG A 272 18.69 -3.13 -17.58
N THR A 273 18.22 -4.34 -17.76
CA THR A 273 17.32 -4.98 -16.80
C THR A 273 18.15 -5.76 -15.79
N ILE A 274 17.56 -6.11 -14.65
CA ILE A 274 18.24 -7.04 -13.72
C ILE A 274 18.64 -8.36 -14.40
N HIS A 275 17.94 -8.74 -15.48
CA HIS A 275 18.27 -9.94 -16.25
C HIS A 275 19.71 -9.93 -16.77
N ASP A 276 20.28 -8.76 -17.07
CA ASP A 276 21.66 -8.65 -17.56
C ASP A 276 22.71 -8.99 -16.48
N TYR A 277 22.28 -9.08 -15.22
CA TYR A 277 23.09 -9.45 -14.05
C TYR A 277 22.69 -10.80 -13.44
N ASN A 278 21.83 -11.56 -14.12
CA ASN A 278 21.19 -12.75 -13.56
C ASN A 278 22.21 -13.79 -13.08
N ASP A 279 23.22 -14.12 -13.88
CA ASP A 279 24.24 -15.12 -13.52
C ASP A 279 24.96 -14.75 -12.21
N TYR A 280 25.32 -13.48 -12.07
CA TYR A 280 26.00 -12.97 -10.89
C TYR A 280 25.10 -12.94 -9.65
N LEU A 281 23.84 -12.52 -9.80
CA LEU A 281 22.86 -12.51 -8.71
C LEU A 281 22.46 -13.92 -8.26
N VAL A 282 22.32 -14.86 -9.20
CA VAL A 282 22.06 -16.27 -8.90
C VAL A 282 23.23 -16.87 -8.15
N GLN A 283 24.47 -16.62 -8.60
CA GLN A 283 25.66 -17.07 -7.89
C GLN A 283 25.73 -16.51 -6.46
N ALA A 284 25.43 -15.23 -6.26
CA ALA A 284 25.40 -14.62 -4.93
C ALA A 284 24.28 -15.19 -4.03
N ALA A 285 23.12 -15.52 -4.62
CA ALA A 285 21.96 -16.03 -3.89
C ALA A 285 22.10 -17.48 -3.42
N THR A 286 22.72 -18.34 -4.23
CA THR A 286 22.87 -19.79 -3.96
C THR A 286 23.57 -20.12 -2.64
N GLN A 287 24.26 -19.16 -2.02
CA GLN A 287 24.96 -19.38 -0.75
C GLN A 287 24.05 -19.28 0.48
N LYS A 288 22.84 -18.71 0.37
CA LYS A 288 22.01 -18.36 1.55
C LYS A 288 20.50 -18.30 1.34
N LEU A 289 20.02 -17.93 0.16
CA LEU A 289 18.60 -17.76 -0.09
C LEU A 289 17.93 -19.10 -0.40
N GLU A 290 16.80 -19.38 0.24
CA GLU A 290 15.93 -20.50 -0.12
C GLU A 290 15.30 -20.27 -1.50
N LYS A 291 14.99 -19.01 -1.84
CA LYS A 291 14.36 -18.67 -3.12
C LYS A 291 14.73 -17.27 -3.58
N LEU A 292 15.31 -17.19 -4.78
CA LEU A 292 15.46 -15.96 -5.55
C LEU A 292 14.43 -15.97 -6.69
N ILE A 293 13.59 -14.93 -6.77
CA ILE A 293 12.57 -14.77 -7.82
C ILE A 293 13.04 -13.66 -8.77
N ILE A 294 13.25 -14.01 -10.04
CA ILE A 294 13.62 -13.09 -11.11
C ILE A 294 12.67 -13.29 -12.28
N CYS A 295 12.43 -12.24 -13.08
CA CYS A 295 11.60 -12.37 -14.27
C CYS A 295 12.32 -13.22 -15.34
N PRO A 296 11.73 -14.34 -15.80
CA PRO A 296 12.42 -15.31 -16.66
C PRO A 296 12.42 -14.95 -18.16
N GLN A 297 11.82 -13.82 -18.58
CA GLN A 297 11.52 -13.57 -20.00
C GLN A 297 11.97 -12.19 -20.48
N TYR A 298 12.85 -12.17 -21.48
CA TYR A 298 13.20 -10.99 -22.26
C TYR A 298 11.97 -10.29 -22.89
N ASN A 299 10.91 -11.05 -23.18
CA ASN A 299 9.67 -10.53 -23.77
C ASN A 299 8.53 -10.27 -22.77
N CYS A 300 8.83 -10.23 -21.47
CA CYS A 300 7.80 -10.02 -20.45
C CYS A 300 7.06 -8.68 -20.64
N LYS A 301 5.73 -8.74 -20.77
CA LYS A 301 4.88 -7.55 -20.92
C LYS A 301 5.04 -6.58 -19.74
N VAL A 302 5.18 -7.08 -18.51
CA VAL A 302 5.39 -6.21 -17.33
C VAL A 302 6.77 -5.54 -17.37
N CYS A 303 7.81 -6.19 -17.88
CA CYS A 303 9.13 -5.55 -18.04
C CYS A 303 9.11 -4.50 -19.16
N LYS A 304 8.39 -4.78 -20.26
CA LYS A 304 8.18 -3.83 -21.37
C LYS A 304 7.34 -2.62 -20.97
N ASP A 305 6.29 -2.84 -20.20
CA ASP A 305 5.40 -1.80 -19.65
C ASP A 305 5.98 -1.16 -18.37
N GLY A 306 7.06 -1.72 -17.81
CA GLY A 306 7.68 -1.29 -16.56
C GLY A 306 8.21 0.15 -16.69
N PRO A 307 8.54 0.84 -15.59
CA PRO A 307 8.71 2.30 -15.54
C PRO A 307 9.65 2.79 -16.65
N ASN A 308 9.11 3.21 -17.79
CA ASN A 308 9.83 3.71 -18.96
C ASN A 308 9.58 5.22 -18.97
N GLY A 309 10.60 6.03 -18.71
CA GLY A 309 10.50 7.49 -18.81
C GLY A 309 9.73 8.19 -17.68
N PHE A 310 9.01 9.25 -18.05
CA PHE A 310 8.55 10.36 -17.19
C PHE A 310 7.48 10.03 -16.12
N GLU A 311 6.93 8.80 -16.06
CA GLU A 311 5.77 8.45 -15.21
C GLU A 311 5.90 7.11 -14.45
N PRO A 312 6.92 6.92 -13.59
CA PRO A 312 7.13 5.66 -12.88
C PRO A 312 5.97 5.26 -11.93
N HIS A 313 5.23 6.24 -11.42
CA HIS A 313 4.11 6.05 -10.50
C HIS A 313 2.93 5.25 -11.10
N LEU A 314 2.66 5.33 -12.41
CA LEU A 314 1.58 4.55 -13.06
C LEU A 314 1.88 3.05 -13.03
N SER A 315 3.14 2.70 -13.27
CA SER A 315 3.61 1.31 -13.17
C SER A 315 3.47 0.80 -11.73
N PHE A 316 3.88 1.63 -10.76
CA PHE A 316 3.74 1.29 -9.35
C PHE A 316 2.27 1.04 -8.98
N GLN A 317 1.35 1.93 -9.36
CA GLN A 317 -0.08 1.77 -9.09
C GLN A 317 -0.64 0.44 -9.62
N LYS A 318 -0.28 0.06 -10.84
CA LYS A 318 -0.74 -1.17 -11.50
C LYS A 318 -0.23 -2.43 -10.80
N HIS A 319 0.94 -2.36 -10.18
CA HIS A 319 1.67 -3.53 -9.69
C HIS A 319 1.79 -3.62 -8.17
N TRP A 320 1.42 -2.59 -7.42
CA TRP A 320 1.64 -2.55 -5.97
C TRP A 320 0.89 -3.63 -5.19
N ARG A 321 -0.25 -4.11 -5.69
CA ARG A 321 -1.09 -5.14 -5.03
C ARG A 321 -0.67 -6.58 -5.31
N ASN A 322 0.11 -6.79 -6.37
CA ASN A 322 0.47 -8.13 -6.85
C ASN A 322 1.93 -8.44 -6.54
N ASP A 323 2.23 -9.68 -6.15
CA ASP A 323 3.58 -10.12 -5.83
C ASP A 323 3.70 -11.64 -5.97
N GLU A 324 4.84 -12.14 -6.43
CA GLU A 324 5.08 -13.58 -6.47
C GLU A 324 5.22 -14.20 -5.06
N ILE A 325 5.37 -13.37 -4.04
CA ILE A 325 5.30 -13.73 -2.62
C ILE A 325 3.88 -13.46 -2.09
N LYS A 326 3.09 -14.52 -1.84
CA LYS A 326 1.68 -14.44 -1.42
C LYS A 326 1.45 -13.56 -0.19
N GLU A 327 2.37 -13.59 0.77
CA GLU A 327 2.29 -12.76 1.99
C GLU A 327 2.35 -11.25 1.69
N LEU A 328 2.81 -10.86 0.50
CA LEU A 328 2.95 -9.46 0.04
C LEU A 328 1.84 -9.03 -0.93
N GLU A 329 0.84 -9.87 -1.22
CA GLU A 329 -0.32 -9.54 -2.07
C GLU A 329 -1.52 -8.99 -1.27
N PHE A 330 -2.37 -8.11 -1.84
CA PHE A 330 -3.58 -7.63 -1.15
C PHE A 330 -4.74 -7.15 -2.06
#